data_AF-A0A2E2TRN2-F1
#
_entry.id   AF-A0A2E2TRN2-F1
#
_cell.length_a   1.000
_cell.length_b   1.000
_cell.length_c   1.000
_cell.angle_alpha   90.00
_cell.angle_beta   90.00
_cell.angle_gamma   90.00
#
_symmetry.space_group_name_H-M   'P 1'
#
loop_
_entity.id
_entity.type
_entity.pdbx_description
1 polymer ?
#
loop_
_entity_poly.entity_id
_entity_poly.type
_entity_poly.pdbx_seq_one_letter_code
_entity_poly.pdbx_strand_id
1 'polypeptide(L)'
;MTYRYTQNKNFLNQAVRVIDFIKKQPSCPKDDIPFWDMRDPRIPNAPREASASAITASAYFELYEYAENEEYLSFANDIMTTLLSEKYVLNPQLAALFILDHSTGDWSKQMELDVPIGYADYYFLEA
;
A
#
# COMPACT_ATOMS: atom_id res chain seq x y z
N MET A 1 12.00 -7.73 -0.81
CA MET A 1 13.14 -7.70 -1.77
C MET A 1 14.55 -7.89 -1.18
N THR A 2 15.12 -7.06 -0.31
CA THR A 2 16.56 -7.20 0.09
C THR A 2 16.93 -8.57 0.67
N TYR A 3 16.02 -9.18 1.44
CA TYR A 3 16.21 -10.53 1.95
C TYR A 3 16.35 -11.57 0.83
N ARG A 4 15.49 -11.53 -0.21
CA ARG A 4 15.53 -12.43 -1.38
C ARG A 4 16.93 -12.56 -1.98
N TYR A 5 17.64 -11.44 -2.14
CA TYR A 5 18.95 -11.42 -2.80
C TYR A 5 20.13 -11.69 -1.87
N THR A 6 20.00 -11.41 -0.58
CA THR A 6 21.11 -11.49 0.38
C THR A 6 21.03 -12.71 1.29
N GLN A 7 19.84 -13.27 1.45
CA GLN A 7 19.51 -14.30 2.44
C GLN A 7 19.87 -13.92 3.89
N ASN A 8 20.11 -12.62 4.14
CA ASN A 8 20.47 -12.14 5.47
C ASN A 8 19.21 -11.96 6.32
N LYS A 9 19.03 -12.85 7.29
CA LYS A 9 17.87 -12.88 8.19
C LYS A 9 17.61 -11.57 8.94
N ASN A 10 18.60 -10.70 9.10
CA ASN A 10 18.37 -9.38 9.68
C ASN A 10 17.39 -8.54 8.84
N PHE A 11 17.44 -8.65 7.51
CA PHE A 11 16.49 -7.96 6.64
C PHE A 11 15.09 -8.56 6.69
N LEU A 12 14.97 -9.89 6.78
CA LEU A 12 13.66 -10.54 6.95
C LEU A 12 13.02 -10.13 8.28
N ASN A 13 13.78 -10.19 9.38
CA ASN A 13 13.31 -9.80 10.70
C ASN A 13 12.90 -8.33 10.75
N GLN A 14 13.63 -7.46 10.04
CA GLN A 14 13.27 -6.05 9.93
C GLN A 14 11.97 -5.85 9.13
N ALA A 15 11.79 -6.57 8.02
CA ALA A 15 10.57 -6.50 7.22
C ALA A 15 9.33 -6.87 8.05
N VAL A 16 9.39 -8.00 8.78
CA VAL A 16 8.33 -8.44 9.71
C VAL A 16 8.00 -7.34 10.74
N ARG A 17 9.02 -6.75 11.37
CA ARG A 17 8.81 -5.69 12.38
C ARG A 17 8.16 -4.43 11.83
N VAL A 18 8.52 -4.02 10.60
CA VAL A 18 7.92 -2.85 9.94
C VAL A 18 6.44 -3.10 9.67
N ILE A 19 6.11 -4.27 9.15
CA ILE A 19 4.75 -4.71 8.86
C ILE A 19 3.90 -4.75 10.14
N ASP A 20 4.42 -5.34 11.22
CA ASP A 20 3.75 -5.37 12.52
C ASP A 20 3.52 -3.97 13.08
N PHE A 21 4.46 -3.05 12.84
CA PHE A 21 4.34 -1.65 13.28
C PHE A 21 3.24 -0.91 12.51
N ILE A 22 3.15 -1.09 11.19
CA ILE A 22 2.13 -0.46 10.35
C ILE A 22 0.74 -0.93 10.78
N LYS A 23 0.53 -2.24 10.92
CA LYS A 23 -0.76 -2.82 11.37
C LYS A 23 -1.21 -2.30 12.74
N LYS A 24 -0.27 -1.93 13.62
CA LYS A 24 -0.55 -1.44 14.98
C LYS A 24 -0.74 0.08 15.06
N GLN A 25 -0.70 0.81 13.95
CA GLN A 25 -0.95 2.25 14.01
C GLN A 25 -2.41 2.53 14.42
N PRO A 26 -2.66 3.44 15.39
CA PRO A 26 -4.02 3.77 15.83
C PRO A 26 -4.94 4.31 14.74
N SER A 27 -4.35 4.85 13.68
CA SER A 27 -5.02 5.43 12.53
C SER A 27 -5.31 4.44 11.41
N CYS A 28 -4.98 3.15 11.59
CA CYS A 28 -5.18 2.12 10.57
C CYS A 28 -6.65 2.11 10.13
N PRO A 29 -6.93 2.44 8.86
CA PRO A 29 -8.30 2.52 8.37
C PRO A 29 -8.94 1.13 8.25
N LYS A 30 -10.27 1.06 8.32
CA LYS A 30 -11.00 -0.22 8.27
C LYS A 30 -10.92 -0.96 6.92
N ASP A 31 -10.54 -0.24 5.87
CA ASP A 31 -10.38 -0.76 4.51
C ASP A 31 -8.90 -1.03 4.17
N ASP A 32 -8.01 -0.99 5.17
CA ASP A 32 -6.57 -1.25 5.06
C ASP A 32 -5.79 -0.36 4.08
N ILE A 33 -6.42 0.68 3.55
CA ILE A 33 -5.76 1.71 2.72
C ILE A 33 -5.34 2.87 3.62
N PRO A 34 -4.04 3.04 3.94
CA PRO A 34 -3.56 4.11 4.79
C PRO A 34 -3.86 5.51 4.25
N PHE A 35 -3.79 6.46 5.17
CA PHE A 35 -3.62 7.87 4.84
C PHE A 35 -2.17 8.13 4.43
N TRP A 36 -1.94 9.19 3.65
CA TRP A 36 -0.60 9.59 3.19
C TRP A 36 0.42 9.72 4.34
N ASP A 37 -0.03 10.21 5.51
CA ASP A 37 0.69 10.18 6.78
C ASP A 37 -0.21 9.52 7.84
N MET A 38 0.30 8.47 8.48
CA MET A 38 -0.42 7.71 9.51
C MET A 38 -0.72 8.53 10.78
N ARG A 39 -0.23 9.76 10.91
CA ARG A 39 -0.46 10.64 12.05
C ARG A 39 -0.95 12.01 11.64
N ASP A 40 -1.43 12.16 10.40
CA ASP A 40 -1.98 13.43 9.95
C ASP A 40 -3.09 13.91 10.89
N PRO A 41 -3.03 15.16 11.41
CA PRO A 41 -4.01 15.68 12.36
C PRO A 41 -5.42 15.82 11.77
N ARG A 42 -5.58 15.72 10.45
CA ARG A 42 -6.85 15.83 9.74
C ARG A 42 -7.56 14.49 9.62
N ILE A 43 -6.93 13.37 10.00
CA ILE A 43 -7.58 12.05 10.03
C ILE A 43 -8.91 12.15 10.80
N PRO A 44 -10.04 11.70 10.22
CA PRO A 44 -10.16 10.81 9.06
C PRO A 44 -10.31 11.48 7.69
N ASN A 45 -10.18 12.81 7.59
CA ASN A 45 -10.35 13.59 6.34
C ASN A 45 -9.02 13.83 5.60
N ALA A 46 -7.92 13.21 6.02
CA ALA A 46 -6.65 13.30 5.31
C ALA A 46 -6.72 12.50 3.97
N PRO A 47 -5.94 12.87 2.95
CA PRO A 47 -5.86 12.09 1.71
C PRO A 47 -5.35 10.67 1.93
N ARG A 48 -5.80 9.78 1.05
CA ARG A 48 -5.42 8.36 1.03
C ARG A 48 -4.12 8.15 0.27
N GLU A 49 -3.59 6.94 0.40
CA GLU A 49 -2.38 6.53 -0.29
C GLU A 49 -2.50 5.15 -0.93
N ALA A 50 -3.10 5.09 -2.11
CA ALA A 50 -3.23 3.86 -2.87
C ALA A 50 -1.86 3.27 -3.26
N SER A 51 -0.86 4.11 -3.60
CA SER A 51 0.46 3.64 -4.00
C SER A 51 1.19 2.88 -2.88
N ALA A 52 1.16 3.40 -1.65
CA ALA A 52 1.75 2.72 -0.49
C ALA A 52 1.00 1.42 -0.19
N SER A 53 -0.31 1.36 -0.44
CA SER A 53 -1.11 0.16 -0.29
C SER A 53 -0.68 -0.92 -1.27
N ALA A 54 -0.53 -0.58 -2.55
CA ALA A 54 -0.08 -1.48 -3.60
C ALA A 54 1.33 -2.03 -3.32
N ILE A 55 2.28 -1.14 -2.96
CA ILE A 55 3.63 -1.53 -2.54
C ILE A 55 3.58 -2.50 -1.35
N THR A 56 2.72 -2.20 -0.38
CA THR A 56 2.56 -3.00 0.82
C THR A 56 1.99 -4.38 0.50
N ALA A 57 0.95 -4.47 -0.36
CA ALA A 57 0.39 -5.74 -0.81
C ALA A 57 1.43 -6.62 -1.52
N SER A 58 2.18 -6.08 -2.49
CA SER A 58 3.29 -6.80 -3.15
C SER A 58 4.31 -7.32 -2.12
N ALA A 59 4.68 -6.49 -1.13
CA ALA A 59 5.60 -6.89 -0.07
C ALA A 59 5.04 -7.98 0.85
N TYR A 60 3.74 -7.98 1.17
CA TYR A 60 3.10 -9.01 1.99
C TYR A 60 3.00 -10.35 1.25
N PHE A 61 2.67 -10.35 -0.05
CA PHE A 61 2.71 -11.58 -0.86
C PHE A 61 4.12 -12.17 -0.90
N GLU A 62 5.16 -11.35 -1.13
CA GLU A 62 6.55 -11.83 -1.07
C GLU A 62 6.93 -12.31 0.34
N LEU A 63 6.50 -11.62 1.40
CA LEU A 63 6.84 -12.02 2.76
C LEU A 63 6.20 -13.35 3.15
N TYR A 64 4.99 -13.63 2.67
CA TYR A 64 4.33 -14.92 2.85
C TYR A 64 5.19 -16.07 2.31
N GLU A 65 5.85 -15.91 1.16
CA GLU A 65 6.75 -16.94 0.60
C GLU A 65 7.94 -17.30 1.49
N TYR A 66 8.36 -16.39 2.39
CA TYR A 66 9.52 -16.60 3.26
C TYR A 66 9.18 -16.94 4.71
N ALA A 67 8.01 -16.51 5.19
CA ALA A 67 7.59 -16.67 6.57
C ALA A 67 6.48 -17.70 6.77
N GLU A 68 5.77 -18.09 5.69
CA GLU A 68 4.62 -19.02 5.71
C GLU A 68 3.55 -18.62 6.75
N ASN A 69 3.39 -17.32 7.00
CA ASN A 69 2.38 -16.78 7.90
C ASN A 69 1.15 -16.33 7.10
N GLU A 70 0.03 -17.05 7.24
CA GLU A 70 -1.25 -16.79 6.58
C GLU A 70 -1.80 -15.37 6.83
N GLU A 71 -1.43 -14.71 7.94
CA GLU A 71 -1.83 -13.32 8.19
C GLU A 71 -1.26 -12.33 7.17
N TYR A 72 -0.15 -12.67 6.51
CA TYR A 72 0.43 -11.85 5.44
C TYR A 72 -0.37 -12.02 4.15
N LEU A 73 -0.71 -13.25 3.80
CA LEU A 73 -1.54 -13.55 2.64
C LEU A 73 -2.94 -12.93 2.76
N SER A 74 -3.59 -13.10 3.92
CA SER A 74 -4.90 -12.49 4.18
C SER A 74 -4.86 -10.98 4.02
N PHE A 75 -3.86 -10.32 4.62
CA PHE A 75 -3.78 -8.86 4.59
C PHE A 75 -3.47 -8.31 3.19
N ALA A 76 -2.62 -9.01 2.42
CA ALA A 76 -2.40 -8.66 1.01
C ALA A 76 -3.71 -8.75 0.22
N ASN A 77 -4.49 -9.82 0.41
CA ASN A 77 -5.78 -10.00 -0.25
C ASN A 77 -6.81 -8.92 0.17
N ASP A 78 -6.81 -8.51 1.43
CA ASP A 78 -7.73 -7.47 1.94
C ASP A 78 -7.42 -6.10 1.29
N ILE A 79 -6.12 -5.73 1.19
CA ILE A 79 -5.69 -4.54 0.45
C ILE A 79 -6.11 -4.64 -1.02
N MET A 80 -5.81 -5.76 -1.69
CA MET A 80 -6.10 -5.92 -3.12
C MET A 80 -7.61 -5.89 -3.41
N THR A 81 -8.42 -6.50 -2.54
CA THR A 81 -9.89 -6.43 -2.63
C THR A 81 -10.37 -4.99 -2.58
N THR A 82 -9.78 -4.17 -1.70
CA THR A 82 -10.13 -2.75 -1.61
C THR A 82 -9.63 -1.95 -2.82
N LEU A 83 -8.39 -2.16 -3.26
CA LEU A 83 -7.83 -1.49 -4.44
C LEU A 83 -8.57 -1.84 -5.74
N LEU A 84 -9.13 -3.05 -5.85
CA LEU A 84 -9.96 -3.50 -6.97
C LEU A 84 -11.39 -2.91 -6.97
N SER A 85 -11.81 -2.24 -5.90
CA SER A 85 -13.13 -1.65 -5.82
C SER A 85 -13.25 -0.39 -6.68
N GLU A 86 -14.47 -0.04 -7.08
CA GLU A 86 -14.78 1.22 -7.79
C GLU A 86 -14.39 2.49 -7.03
N LYS A 87 -14.04 2.37 -5.73
CA LYS A 87 -13.52 3.47 -4.92
C LYS A 87 -12.09 3.84 -5.29
N TYR A 88 -11.27 2.90 -5.76
CA TYR A 88 -9.85 3.12 -6.05
C TYR A 88 -9.50 2.84 -7.52
N VAL A 89 -10.24 1.96 -8.20
CA VAL A 89 -10.07 1.80 -9.66
C VAL A 89 -10.65 3.02 -10.35
N LEU A 90 -9.81 3.67 -11.16
CA LEU A 90 -10.17 4.84 -11.92
C LEU A 90 -11.29 4.49 -12.91
N ASN A 91 -12.25 5.40 -13.05
CA ASN A 91 -13.39 5.18 -13.94
C ASN A 91 -12.90 4.94 -15.39
N PRO A 92 -13.25 3.81 -16.03
CA PRO A 92 -12.72 3.44 -17.35
C PRO A 92 -13.27 4.30 -18.50
N GLN A 93 -14.26 5.16 -18.26
CA GLN A 93 -14.72 6.18 -19.21
C GLN A 93 -13.82 7.43 -19.23
N LEU A 94 -12.95 7.61 -18.23
CA LEU A 94 -11.95 8.68 -18.25
C LEU A 94 -10.84 8.33 -19.24
N ALA A 95 -10.47 9.29 -20.09
CA ALA A 95 -9.33 9.16 -20.99
C ALA A 95 -8.02 9.34 -20.22
N ALA A 96 -7.68 8.38 -19.37
CA ALA A 96 -6.47 8.34 -18.56
C ALA A 96 -5.65 7.08 -18.85
N LEU A 97 -4.35 7.15 -18.59
CA LEU A 97 -3.39 6.05 -18.78
C LEU A 97 -3.07 5.34 -17.46
N PHE A 98 -3.95 5.45 -16.47
CA PHE A 98 -3.76 4.92 -15.12
C PHE A 98 -4.88 3.95 -14.73
N ILE A 99 -4.57 3.04 -13.79
CA ILE A 99 -5.51 2.05 -13.25
C ILE A 99 -6.07 2.54 -11.92
N LEU A 100 -5.22 2.93 -10.97
CA LEU A 100 -5.61 3.35 -9.64
C LEU A 100 -5.70 4.89 -9.52
N ASP A 101 -6.62 5.34 -8.68
CA ASP A 101 -6.75 6.71 -8.20
C ASP A 101 -6.32 6.81 -6.72
N HIS A 102 -6.33 8.02 -6.15
CA HIS A 102 -6.13 8.28 -4.72
C HIS A 102 -4.74 7.94 -4.15
N SER A 103 -3.68 8.32 -4.88
CA SER A 103 -2.30 8.35 -4.35
C SER A 103 -1.88 9.78 -4.00
N THR A 104 -0.91 9.94 -3.09
CA THR A 104 -0.41 11.23 -2.60
C THR A 104 1.13 11.29 -2.64
N GLY A 105 1.69 12.07 -3.58
CA GLY A 105 3.13 12.17 -3.82
C GLY A 105 3.88 13.11 -2.88
N ASP A 106 4.01 14.39 -3.25
CA ASP A 106 4.84 15.37 -2.51
C ASP A 106 3.95 16.36 -1.74
N TRP A 107 3.61 15.99 -0.50
CA TRP A 107 2.87 16.86 0.41
C TRP A 107 3.58 18.20 0.67
N SER A 108 4.91 18.19 0.78
CA SER A 108 5.68 19.40 1.11
C SER A 108 5.58 20.49 0.04
N LYS A 109 5.44 20.07 -1.22
CA LYS A 109 5.27 20.96 -2.38
C LYS A 109 3.82 21.06 -2.86
N GLN A 110 2.90 20.37 -2.20
CA GLN A 110 1.49 20.28 -2.61
C GLN A 110 1.34 19.78 -4.06
N MET A 111 2.14 18.78 -4.45
CA MET A 111 2.08 18.16 -5.77
C MET A 111 1.60 16.72 -5.65
N GLU A 112 0.87 16.27 -6.68
CA GLU A 112 0.37 14.90 -6.78
C GLU A 112 -0.47 14.49 -5.55
N LEU A 113 -1.36 15.38 -5.08
CA LEU A 113 -2.22 15.11 -3.93
C LEU A 113 -3.55 14.50 -4.38
N ASP A 114 -3.84 13.28 -3.92
CA ASP A 114 -5.09 12.56 -4.23
C ASP A 114 -5.33 12.40 -5.74
N VAL A 115 -4.34 11.84 -6.43
CA VAL A 115 -4.35 11.62 -7.89
C VAL A 115 -3.78 10.24 -8.25
N PRO A 116 -3.95 9.78 -9.51
CA PRO A 116 -3.26 8.61 -10.03
C PRO A 116 -1.74 8.81 -10.10
N ILE A 117 -0.97 7.76 -9.80
CA ILE A 117 0.49 7.79 -9.95
C ILE A 117 0.99 6.46 -10.52
N GLY A 118 1.88 6.51 -11.53
CA GLY A 118 2.26 5.33 -12.31
C GLY A 118 2.96 4.21 -11.52
N TYR A 119 3.65 4.53 -10.43
CA TYR A 119 4.21 3.48 -9.57
C TYR A 119 3.14 2.78 -8.72
N ALA A 120 1.99 3.39 -8.46
CA ALA A 120 0.86 2.70 -7.83
C ALA A 120 0.39 1.54 -8.73
N ASP A 121 0.17 1.82 -10.01
CA ASP A 121 -0.26 0.82 -11.00
C ASP A 121 0.77 -0.30 -11.18
N TYR A 122 2.06 0.05 -11.19
CA TYR A 122 3.13 -0.96 -11.28
C TYR A 122 3.05 -1.96 -10.12
N TYR A 123 3.01 -1.49 -8.87
CA TYR A 123 2.98 -2.38 -7.71
C TYR A 123 1.61 -3.07 -7.55
N PHE A 124 0.54 -2.46 -8.05
CA PHE A 124 -0.78 -3.07 -8.07
C PHE A 124 -0.84 -4.26 -9.04
N LEU A 125 -0.17 -4.17 -10.18
CA LEU A 125 -0.07 -5.29 -11.13
C LEU A 125 0.97 -6.34 -10.71
N GLU A 126 1.97 -5.94 -9.92
CA GLU A 126 2.97 -6.86 -9.35
C GLU A 126 2.40 -7.72 -8.22
N ALA A 127 1.49 -7.13 -7.42
CA ALA A 127 0.76 -7.80 -6.34
C ALA A 127 -0.33 -8.74 -6.89
#